data_AF-A0A5K1K1E8-F1
#
_entry.id   AF-A0A5K1K1E8-F1
#
_cell.length_a   1.000
_cell.length_b   1.000
_cell.length_c   1.000
_cell.angle_alpha   90.00
_cell.angle_beta   90.00
_cell.angle_gamma   90.00
#
_symmetry.space_group_name_H-M   'P 1'
#
loop_
_entity.id
_entity.type
_entity.pdbx_description
1 polymer ?
#
loop_
_entity_poly.entity_id
_entity_poly.type
_entity_poly.pdbx_seq_one_letter_code
_entity_poly.pdbx_strand_id
1 'polypeptide(L)'
;ILYGQSIGGAVAIDLASRNQHAIRALILENTFLSLPRLVPTALPVLGPFAFLCHQKWDSASKVPLLPQETPMLLLSGVRDEVVPREHMQGLWELVQQRAPGGRRAVPPPYFAPEEEDKPKDERVRSPGAGYSRFIEFEKGTHSASRRHSSLVRDVGFRAAEANAILRCADDTCVQQGYWSAVADFVGRVKDLPPVPPAKA
;
A
#
# COMPACT_ATOMS: atom_id res chain seq x y z
N ILE A 1 -11.89 4.97 10.22
CA ILE A 1 -11.07 4.74 9.00
C ILE A 1 -9.68 4.40 9.49
N LEU A 2 -9.04 3.36 8.95
CA LEU A 2 -7.63 3.06 9.26
C LEU A 2 -6.75 3.61 8.14
N TYR A 3 -5.66 4.26 8.52
CA TYR A 3 -4.58 4.63 7.63
C TYR A 3 -3.32 3.87 8.04
N GLY A 4 -2.59 3.32 7.08
CA GLY A 4 -1.35 2.63 7.36
C GLY A 4 -0.37 2.70 6.21
N GLN A 5 0.86 3.11 6.51
CA GLN A 5 1.99 3.11 5.60
C GLN A 5 2.92 1.94 5.90
N SER A 6 3.50 1.29 4.89
CA SER A 6 4.51 0.24 5.08
C SER A 6 4.00 -0.85 6.03
N ILE A 7 4.73 -1.16 7.11
CA ILE A 7 4.26 -2.09 8.15
C ILE A 7 2.94 -1.69 8.80
N GLY A 8 2.69 -0.39 8.98
CA GLY A 8 1.42 0.12 9.49
C GLY A 8 0.26 -0.26 8.58
N GLY A 9 0.49 -0.35 7.27
CA GLY A 9 -0.49 -0.86 6.31
C GLY A 9 -0.82 -2.33 6.53
N ALA A 10 0.19 -3.17 6.77
CA ALA A 10 -0.01 -4.58 7.05
C ALA A 10 -0.77 -4.80 8.38
N VAL A 11 -0.44 -4.01 9.40
CA VAL A 11 -1.17 -4.00 10.69
C VAL A 11 -2.62 -3.55 10.48
N ALA A 12 -2.86 -2.50 9.69
CA ALA A 12 -4.20 -2.00 9.41
C ALA A 12 -5.06 -3.06 8.68
N ILE A 13 -4.47 -3.78 7.72
CA ILE A 13 -5.14 -4.90 7.01
C ILE A 13 -5.48 -6.02 7.99
N ASP A 14 -4.54 -6.46 8.82
CA ASP A 14 -4.79 -7.53 9.80
C ASP A 14 -5.87 -7.12 10.80
N LEU A 15 -5.80 -5.90 11.34
CA LEU A 15 -6.80 -5.36 12.26
C LEU A 15 -8.19 -5.30 11.62
N ALA A 16 -8.29 -4.79 10.40
CA ALA A 16 -9.56 -4.72 9.68
C ALA A 16 -10.13 -6.12 9.37
N SER A 17 -9.28 -7.08 9.01
CA SER A 17 -9.71 -8.45 8.69
C SER A 17 -10.38 -9.15 9.88
N ARG A 18 -9.99 -8.80 11.11
CA ARG A 18 -10.53 -9.34 12.37
C ARG A 18 -11.70 -8.53 12.92
N ASN A 19 -11.88 -7.28 12.48
CA ASN A 19 -12.85 -6.34 13.05
C ASN A 19 -13.72 -5.70 11.96
N GLN A 20 -14.22 -6.53 11.04
CA GLN A 20 -14.94 -6.08 9.82
C GLN A 20 -16.17 -5.22 10.13
N HIS A 21 -16.80 -5.44 11.28
CA HIS A 21 -17.98 -4.69 11.73
C HIS A 21 -17.65 -3.32 12.34
N ALA A 22 -16.40 -3.10 12.77
CA ALA A 22 -15.98 -1.83 13.39
C ALA A 22 -15.20 -0.93 12.41
N ILE A 23 -14.59 -1.51 11.38
CA ILE A 23 -13.72 -0.78 10.46
C ILE A 23 -14.47 -0.41 9.18
N ARG A 24 -14.69 0.90 9.00
CA ARG A 24 -15.47 1.43 7.88
C ARG A 24 -14.74 1.43 6.54
N ALA A 25 -13.42 1.65 6.54
CA ALA A 25 -12.60 1.82 5.34
C ALA A 25 -11.10 1.76 5.70
N LEU A 26 -10.26 1.47 4.71
CA LEU A 26 -8.80 1.51 4.80
C LEU A 26 -8.19 2.51 3.81
N ILE A 27 -7.09 3.14 4.21
CA ILE A 27 -6.17 3.88 3.34
C ILE A 27 -4.80 3.25 3.55
N LEU A 28 -4.18 2.79 2.47
CA LEU A 28 -2.92 2.07 2.48
C LEU A 28 -1.91 2.82 1.62
N GLU A 29 -0.73 3.09 2.18
CA GLU A 29 0.36 3.73 1.46
C GLU A 29 1.59 2.83 1.45
N ASN A 30 2.19 2.63 0.27
CA ASN A 30 3.51 2.01 0.11
C ASN A 30 3.72 0.78 1.03
N THR A 31 2.76 -0.15 1.00
CA THR A 31 2.72 -1.34 1.87
C THR A 31 2.88 -2.62 1.04
N PHE A 32 3.06 -3.75 1.70
CA PHE A 32 3.52 -4.99 1.07
C PHE A 32 2.49 -6.12 1.15
N LEU A 33 2.57 -7.04 0.17
CA LEU A 33 1.78 -8.28 0.14
C LEU A 33 2.11 -9.22 1.31
N SER A 34 3.40 -9.37 1.63
CA SER A 34 3.86 -10.14 2.79
C SER A 34 5.34 -9.83 3.09
N LEU A 35 5.73 -9.76 4.36
CA LEU A 35 7.14 -9.57 4.77
C LEU A 35 8.09 -10.66 4.24
N PRO A 36 7.76 -11.97 4.25
CA PRO A 36 8.67 -13.03 3.81
C PRO A 36 9.07 -12.94 2.33
N ARG A 37 8.29 -12.21 1.50
CA ARG A 37 8.58 -12.01 0.07
C ARG A 37 9.54 -10.85 -0.20
N LEU A 38 9.85 -10.01 0.78
CA LEU A 38 10.89 -8.97 0.69
C LEU A 38 12.30 -9.53 1.02
N VAL A 39 12.36 -10.74 1.61
CA VAL A 39 13.58 -11.29 2.20
C VAL A 39 14.68 -11.64 1.18
N PRO A 40 14.42 -12.13 -0.05
CA PRO A 40 15.53 -12.46 -0.95
C PRO A 40 16.33 -11.24 -1.44
N THR A 41 15.73 -10.04 -1.50
CA THR A 41 16.33 -8.86 -2.14
C THR A 41 16.61 -7.70 -1.18
N ALA A 42 15.90 -7.58 -0.04
CA ALA A 42 15.99 -6.42 0.87
C ALA A 42 16.72 -6.68 2.21
N LEU A 43 17.31 -7.87 2.41
CA LEU A 43 17.99 -8.25 3.66
C LEU A 43 19.06 -7.25 4.18
N PRO A 44 19.87 -6.57 3.36
CA PRO A 44 20.84 -5.61 3.88
C PRO A 44 20.18 -4.35 4.46
N VAL A 45 19.05 -3.93 3.92
CA VAL A 45 18.34 -2.69 4.29
C VAL A 45 17.35 -2.93 5.45
N LEU A 46 16.74 -4.11 5.50
CA LEU A 46 15.78 -4.52 6.53
C LEU A 46 16.43 -5.10 7.79
N GLY A 47 17.77 -5.12 7.88
CA GLY A 47 18.52 -5.63 9.04
C GLY A 47 18.03 -5.14 10.41
N PRO A 48 17.73 -3.84 10.61
CA PRO A 48 17.17 -3.32 11.86
C PRO A 48 15.76 -3.81 12.18
N PHE A 49 15.03 -4.29 11.17
CA PHE A 49 13.63 -4.72 11.26
C PHE A 49 13.47 -6.25 11.12
N ALA A 50 14.57 -7.01 11.08
CA ALA A 50 14.55 -8.46 10.92
C ALA A 50 13.71 -9.18 12.00
N PHE A 51 13.58 -8.60 13.20
CA PHE A 51 12.71 -9.14 14.25
C PHE A 51 11.23 -9.21 13.83
N LEU A 52 10.78 -8.32 12.95
CA LEU A 52 9.42 -8.29 12.42
C LEU A 52 9.18 -9.38 11.38
N CYS A 53 10.23 -9.93 10.76
CA CYS A 53 10.12 -11.03 9.80
C CYS A 53 9.64 -12.34 10.43
N HIS A 54 9.71 -12.47 11.76
CA HIS A 54 9.08 -13.60 12.48
C HIS A 54 7.55 -13.49 12.50
N GLN A 55 7.00 -12.29 12.38
CA GLN A 55 5.57 -12.07 12.27
C GLN A 55 5.18 -12.21 10.80
N LYS A 56 4.41 -13.27 10.50
CA LYS A 56 3.86 -13.52 9.15
C LYS A 56 2.74 -12.50 8.88
N TRP A 57 3.11 -11.24 8.62
CA TRP A 57 2.21 -10.19 8.15
C TRP A 57 1.85 -10.44 6.69
N ASP A 58 1.03 -11.47 6.46
CA ASP A 58 0.58 -11.92 5.14
C ASP A 58 -0.68 -11.15 4.72
N SER A 59 -0.50 -9.88 4.33
CA SER A 59 -1.54 -9.02 3.80
C SER A 59 -2.30 -9.70 2.65
N ALA A 60 -1.61 -10.48 1.81
CA ALA A 60 -2.18 -11.18 0.67
C ALA A 60 -3.26 -12.20 1.08
N SER A 61 -3.06 -12.92 2.18
CA SER A 61 -4.08 -13.83 2.73
C SER A 61 -5.25 -13.11 3.40
N LYS A 62 -5.05 -11.87 3.85
CA LYS A 62 -6.01 -11.13 4.69
C LYS A 62 -6.93 -10.21 3.90
N VAL A 63 -6.43 -9.58 2.83
CA VAL A 63 -7.24 -8.71 1.96
C VAL A 63 -8.49 -9.41 1.44
N PRO A 64 -8.44 -10.68 0.96
CA PRO A 64 -9.63 -11.39 0.50
C PRO A 64 -10.67 -11.68 1.59
N LEU A 65 -10.30 -11.59 2.87
CA LEU A 65 -11.23 -11.76 3.98
C LEU A 65 -12.09 -10.52 4.23
N LEU A 66 -11.64 -9.34 3.77
CA LEU A 66 -12.36 -8.09 3.94
C LEU A 66 -13.63 -8.08 3.06
N PRO A 67 -14.77 -7.61 3.56
CA PRO A 67 -15.97 -7.41 2.75
C PRO A 67 -15.69 -6.50 1.56
N GLN A 68 -16.35 -6.76 0.42
CA GLN A 68 -16.22 -5.92 -0.77
C GLN A 68 -16.73 -4.50 -0.50
N GLU A 69 -17.68 -4.36 0.42
CA GLU A 69 -18.31 -3.12 0.86
C GLU A 69 -17.37 -2.25 1.72
N THR A 70 -16.27 -2.81 2.23
CA THR A 70 -15.22 -2.07 2.92
C THR A 70 -14.35 -1.36 1.89
N PRO A 71 -14.50 -0.02 1.71
CA PRO A 71 -13.76 0.74 0.72
C PRO A 71 -12.28 0.78 1.08
N MET A 72 -11.43 0.70 0.06
CA MET A 72 -9.99 0.80 0.22
C MET A 72 -9.40 1.83 -0.73
N LEU A 73 -8.59 2.75 -0.21
CA LEU A 73 -7.76 3.65 -1.01
C LEU A 73 -6.31 3.16 -0.93
N LEU A 74 -5.72 2.81 -2.07
CA LEU A 74 -4.32 2.40 -2.17
C LEU A 74 -3.54 3.53 -2.85
N LEU A 75 -2.45 3.96 -2.22
CA LEU A 75 -1.58 5.05 -2.64
C LEU A 75 -0.16 4.50 -2.80
N SER A 76 0.39 4.50 -4.02
CA SER A 76 1.70 3.91 -4.30
C SER A 76 2.65 4.91 -4.93
N GLY A 77 3.86 5.02 -4.39
CA GLY A 77 4.97 5.71 -5.02
C GLY A 77 5.65 4.81 -6.04
N VAL A 78 5.80 5.27 -7.28
CA VAL A 78 6.45 4.48 -8.36
C VAL A 78 7.96 4.33 -8.11
N ARG A 79 8.57 5.27 -7.38
CA ARG A 79 10.01 5.32 -7.07
C ARG A 79 10.32 4.82 -5.66
N ASP A 80 9.41 4.09 -5.03
CA ASP A 80 9.66 3.51 -3.71
C ASP A 80 10.77 2.44 -3.78
N GLU A 81 11.92 2.73 -3.17
CA GLU A 81 13.06 1.81 -3.09
C GLU A 81 12.95 0.79 -1.93
N VAL A 82 12.04 1.01 -0.98
CA VAL A 82 11.85 0.19 0.22
C VAL A 82 10.81 -0.89 -0.02
N VAL A 83 9.70 -0.51 -0.63
CA VAL A 83 8.59 -1.40 -0.99
C VAL A 83 8.33 -1.24 -2.49
N PRO A 84 8.80 -2.18 -3.32
CA PRO A 84 8.56 -2.15 -4.77
C PRO A 84 7.06 -2.00 -5.09
N ARG A 85 6.73 -1.19 -6.08
CA ARG A 85 5.34 -0.86 -6.48
C ARG A 85 4.51 -2.10 -6.81
N GLU A 86 5.14 -3.19 -7.25
CA GLU A 86 4.53 -4.47 -7.61
C GLU A 86 3.74 -5.05 -6.43
N HIS A 87 4.14 -4.74 -5.20
CA HIS A 87 3.38 -5.14 -4.02
C HIS A 87 2.04 -4.41 -3.91
N MET A 88 2.01 -3.10 -4.17
CA MET A 88 0.77 -2.32 -4.16
C MET A 88 -0.14 -2.71 -5.32
N GLN A 89 0.44 -3.01 -6.48
CA GLN A 89 -0.29 -3.53 -7.64
C GLN A 89 -0.92 -4.89 -7.33
N GLY A 90 -0.16 -5.84 -6.77
CA GLY A 90 -0.72 -7.14 -6.37
C GLY A 90 -1.76 -7.03 -5.24
N LEU A 91 -1.61 -6.07 -4.31
CA LEU A 91 -2.66 -5.79 -3.32
C LEU A 91 -3.93 -5.27 -3.99
N TRP A 92 -3.80 -4.41 -4.99
CA TRP A 92 -4.93 -3.93 -5.77
C TRP A 92 -5.64 -5.07 -6.51
N GLU A 93 -4.90 -5.98 -7.14
CA GLU A 93 -5.47 -7.18 -7.78
C GLU A 93 -6.32 -7.99 -6.80
N LEU A 94 -5.81 -8.23 -5.58
CA LEU A 94 -6.56 -8.92 -4.53
C LEU A 94 -7.79 -8.14 -4.09
N VAL A 95 -7.71 -6.81 -4.01
CA VAL A 95 -8.85 -5.93 -3.70
C VAL A 95 -9.94 -6.08 -4.75
N GLN A 96 -9.56 -6.16 -6.04
CA GLN A 96 -10.48 -6.34 -7.17
C GLN A 96 -11.14 -7.71 -7.19
N GLN A 97 -10.46 -8.73 -6.67
CA GLN A 97 -10.96 -10.11 -6.62
C GLN A 97 -11.90 -10.38 -5.44
N ARG A 98 -12.15 -9.40 -4.56
CA ARG A 98 -13.06 -9.57 -3.42
C ARG A 98 -14.49 -9.80 -3.92
N ALA A 99 -15.02 -10.99 -3.69
CA ALA A 99 -16.39 -11.33 -4.06
C ALA A 99 -17.41 -10.76 -3.04
N PRO A 100 -18.61 -10.34 -3.50
CA PRO A 100 -19.70 -9.99 -2.59
C PRO A 100 -20.08 -11.24 -1.77
N GLY A 101 -20.04 -11.13 -0.43
CA GLY A 101 -20.44 -12.20 0.48
C GLY A 101 -19.32 -13.07 1.07
N GLY A 102 -18.06 -12.63 1.07
CA GLY A 102 -17.00 -13.22 1.91
C GLY A 102 -16.68 -14.70 1.67
N ARG A 103 -17.06 -15.25 0.50
CA ARG A 103 -16.66 -16.61 0.13
C ARG A 103 -15.25 -16.56 -0.43
N ARG A 104 -14.40 -17.32 0.24
CA ARG A 104 -12.99 -17.60 -0.06
C ARG A 104 -12.78 -17.81 -1.57
N ALA A 105 -12.33 -16.77 -2.27
CA ALA A 105 -11.71 -16.96 -3.58
C ALA A 105 -10.38 -17.69 -3.34
N VAL A 106 -10.22 -18.85 -3.97
CA VAL A 106 -8.96 -19.58 -3.99
C VAL A 106 -7.90 -18.62 -4.54
N PRO A 107 -6.75 -18.41 -3.86
CA PRO A 107 -5.72 -17.54 -4.39
C PRO A 107 -5.28 -18.08 -5.76
N PRO A 108 -5.20 -17.25 -6.81
CA PRO A 108 -4.75 -17.71 -8.12
C PRO A 108 -3.33 -18.29 -8.03
N PRO A 109 -2.98 -19.29 -8.86
CA PRO A 109 -1.66 -19.87 -8.88
C PRO A 109 -0.69 -18.88 -9.55
N TYR A 110 -0.25 -17.87 -8.80
CA TYR A 110 0.65 -16.83 -9.29
C TYR A 110 2.09 -17.30 -9.15
N PHE A 111 2.63 -17.88 -10.23
CA PHE A 111 3.99 -17.75 -10.78
C PHE A 111 4.12 -18.75 -11.94
N ALA A 112 3.66 -18.36 -13.13
CA ALA A 112 4.17 -18.93 -14.38
C ALA A 112 5.14 -17.89 -14.99
N PRO A 113 6.26 -18.30 -15.61
CA PRO A 113 7.25 -17.37 -16.14
C PRO A 113 6.71 -16.59 -17.34
N GLU A 114 7.30 -15.41 -17.51
CA GLU A 114 6.99 -14.35 -18.47
C GLU A 114 6.79 -14.84 -19.91
N GLU A 115 5.70 -14.40 -20.55
CA GLU A 115 5.68 -14.14 -21.99
C GLU A 115 5.40 -12.66 -22.21
N GLU A 116 6.38 -12.00 -22.81
CA GLU A 116 6.30 -10.64 -23.29
C GLU A 116 5.31 -10.51 -24.45
N ASP A 117 4.77 -9.29 -24.55
CA ASP A 117 4.24 -8.63 -25.74
C ASP A 117 2.71 -8.50 -25.82
N LYS A 118 2.20 -7.42 -25.20
CA LYS A 118 0.99 -6.71 -25.65
C LYS A 118 1.12 -5.19 -25.46
N PRO A 119 0.59 -4.39 -26.40
CA PRO A 119 0.90 -2.97 -26.52
C PRO A 119 0.31 -2.15 -25.38
N LYS A 120 1.10 -1.17 -24.91
CA LYS A 120 0.73 -0.18 -23.89
C LYS A 120 -0.09 0.92 -24.55
N ASP A 121 -1.40 0.73 -24.61
CA ASP A 121 -2.31 1.87 -24.70
C ASP A 121 -3.55 1.58 -23.86
N GLU A 122 -3.64 2.23 -22.70
CA GLU A 122 -4.88 2.38 -21.94
C GLU A 122 -4.65 3.42 -20.83
N ARG A 123 -4.74 4.70 -21.22
CA ARG A 123 -5.01 5.78 -20.27
C ARG A 123 -6.33 5.44 -19.56
N VAL A 124 -6.28 5.41 -18.23
CA VAL A 124 -7.45 5.37 -17.32
C VAL A 124 -8.28 4.07 -17.43
N ARG A 125 -7.86 3.01 -16.74
CA ARG A 125 -8.76 1.91 -16.38
C ARG A 125 -9.72 2.35 -15.26
N SER A 126 -10.92 2.80 -15.67
CA SER A 126 -12.15 2.77 -14.85
C SER A 126 -12.90 1.43 -15.11
N PRO A 127 -14.09 1.18 -14.56
CA PRO A 127 -14.54 1.06 -13.16
C PRO A 127 -14.94 -0.40 -12.84
N GLY A 128 -14.45 -0.99 -11.74
CA GLY A 128 -14.82 -2.37 -11.36
C GLY A 128 -14.64 -2.72 -9.89
N ALA A 129 -14.43 -1.72 -9.02
CA ALA A 129 -13.88 -1.89 -7.68
C ALA A 129 -14.82 -1.45 -6.54
N GLY A 130 -16.12 -1.27 -6.81
CA GLY A 130 -17.00 -0.58 -5.86
C GLY A 130 -16.42 0.78 -5.42
N TYR A 131 -16.45 1.06 -4.11
CA TYR A 131 -15.93 2.29 -3.50
C TYR A 131 -14.40 2.38 -3.38
N SER A 132 -13.66 1.38 -3.86
CA SER A 132 -12.20 1.31 -3.71
C SER A 132 -11.47 1.97 -4.89
N ARG A 133 -10.27 2.50 -4.64
CA ARG A 133 -9.45 3.17 -5.64
C ARG A 133 -7.97 2.88 -5.43
N PHE A 134 -7.22 2.79 -6.53
CA PHE A 134 -5.77 2.73 -6.54
C PHE A 134 -5.19 3.92 -7.31
N ILE A 135 -4.17 4.57 -6.75
CA ILE A 135 -3.49 5.73 -7.34
C ILE A 135 -1.99 5.52 -7.22
N GLU A 136 -1.31 5.70 -8.35
CA GLU A 136 0.15 5.70 -8.44
C GLU A 136 0.67 7.14 -8.60
N PHE A 137 1.76 7.44 -7.88
CA PHE A 137 2.45 8.72 -7.93
C PHE A 137 3.83 8.51 -8.56
N GLU A 138 3.99 9.00 -9.79
CA GLU A 138 5.18 8.79 -10.64
C GLU A 138 6.51 9.24 -10.00
N LYS A 139 6.47 10.25 -9.15
CA LYS A 139 7.64 10.74 -8.40
C LYS A 139 7.63 10.31 -6.93
N GLY A 140 6.59 9.62 -6.48
CA GLY A 140 6.45 9.21 -5.08
C GLY A 140 7.49 8.17 -4.68
N THR A 141 8.10 8.38 -3.52
CA THR A 141 9.08 7.51 -2.86
C THR A 141 8.58 7.11 -1.47
N HIS A 142 9.22 6.13 -0.84
CA HIS A 142 8.97 5.83 0.57
C HIS A 142 9.35 7.06 1.40
N SER A 143 8.52 7.44 2.38
CA SER A 143 8.83 8.55 3.29
C SER A 143 10.29 8.48 3.69
N ALA A 144 11.03 9.55 3.44
CA ALA A 144 12.46 9.61 3.68
C ALA A 144 12.74 9.28 5.15
N SER A 145 13.00 8.01 5.44
CA SER A 145 13.82 7.67 6.60
C SER A 145 15.09 8.49 6.40
N ARG A 146 15.41 9.36 7.37
CA ARG A 146 16.65 10.11 7.37
C ARG A 146 17.79 9.10 7.20
N ARG A 147 18.21 8.79 5.98
CA ARG A 147 19.50 8.16 5.76
C ARG A 147 20.47 9.24 6.21
N HIS A 148 20.96 9.12 7.44
CA HIS A 148 22.26 9.63 7.82
C HIS A 148 23.25 8.91 6.90
N SER A 149 23.32 9.38 5.66
CA SER A 149 24.34 8.97 4.74
C SER A 149 25.65 9.40 5.39
N SER A 150 26.55 8.44 5.56
CA SER A 150 27.94 8.64 5.96
C SER A 150 28.69 9.64 5.06
N LEU A 151 28.09 10.15 3.99
CA LEU A 151 28.56 11.27 3.16
C LEU A 151 28.53 12.66 3.84
N VAL A 152 28.03 12.79 5.08
CA VAL A 152 28.11 14.08 5.81
C VAL A 152 29.53 14.38 6.35
N ARG A 153 30.50 13.49 6.14
CA ARG A 153 31.89 13.79 6.51
C ARG A 153 32.62 14.71 5.53
N ASP A 154 32.21 14.78 4.25
CA ASP A 154 33.01 15.49 3.22
C ASP A 154 32.29 16.56 2.40
N VAL A 155 30.98 16.76 2.55
CA VAL A 155 30.25 17.82 1.81
C VAL A 155 29.61 18.79 2.79
N GLY A 156 30.01 20.07 2.68
CA GLY A 156 29.62 21.14 3.60
C GLY A 156 28.13 21.20 3.92
N PHE A 157 27.84 21.56 5.18
CA PHE A 157 26.53 21.56 5.85
C PHE A 157 25.32 22.01 5.00
N ARG A 158 25.51 22.99 4.10
CA ARG A 158 24.44 23.53 3.22
C ARG A 158 23.99 22.59 2.10
N ALA A 159 24.87 21.76 1.55
CA ALA A 159 24.53 20.83 0.47
C ALA A 159 23.76 19.60 0.99
N ALA A 160 24.02 19.20 2.24
CA ALA A 160 23.30 18.13 2.91
C ALA A 160 21.84 18.51 3.19
N GLU A 161 21.58 19.75 3.62
CA GLU A 161 20.21 20.26 3.83
C GLU A 161 19.41 20.35 2.53
N ALA A 162 20.01 20.88 1.45
CA ALA A 162 19.35 20.95 0.14
C ALA A 162 18.99 19.55 -0.39
N ASN A 163 19.88 18.57 -0.25
CA ASN A 163 19.62 17.18 -0.66
C ASN A 163 18.56 16.50 0.21
N ALA A 164 18.50 16.80 1.51
CA ALA A 164 17.45 16.28 2.38
C ALA A 164 16.08 16.87 2.01
N ILE A 165 16.02 18.17 1.72
CA ILE A 165 14.80 18.86 1.27
C ILE A 165 14.34 18.31 -0.09
N LEU A 166 15.25 18.10 -1.04
CA LEU A 166 14.94 17.45 -2.32
C LEU A 166 14.41 16.03 -2.14
N ARG A 167 14.95 15.25 -1.21
CA ARG A 167 14.47 13.88 -0.92
C ARG A 167 13.08 13.86 -0.29
N CYS A 168 12.79 14.75 0.65
CA CYS A 168 11.45 14.88 1.23
C CYS A 168 10.42 15.37 0.19
N ALA A 169 10.84 16.14 -0.82
CA ALA A 169 9.96 16.60 -1.89
C ALA A 169 9.43 15.46 -2.78
N ASP A 170 10.09 14.31 -2.75
CA ASP A 170 9.68 13.12 -3.49
C ASP A 170 8.87 12.13 -2.63
N ASP A 171 8.57 12.43 -1.36
CA ASP A 171 7.72 11.55 -0.53
C ASP A 171 6.33 11.40 -1.19
N THR A 172 5.76 10.19 -1.21
CA THR A 172 4.43 9.95 -1.80
C THR A 172 3.36 10.91 -1.24
N CYS A 173 3.41 11.19 0.06
CA CYS A 173 2.43 12.04 0.75
C CYS A 173 2.52 13.55 0.43
N VAL A 174 3.61 14.01 -0.20
CA VAL A 174 3.75 15.41 -0.65
C VAL A 174 3.44 15.58 -2.14
N GLN A 175 3.19 14.49 -2.86
CA GLN A 175 2.89 14.54 -4.29
C GLN A 175 1.55 15.25 -4.56
N GLN A 176 1.50 15.97 -5.68
CA GLN A 176 0.30 16.69 -6.09
C GLN A 176 -0.89 15.72 -6.21
N GLY A 177 -2.02 16.11 -5.63
CA GLY A 177 -3.26 15.31 -5.66
C GLY A 177 -3.37 14.25 -4.56
N TYR A 178 -2.32 13.98 -3.77
CA TYR A 178 -2.37 13.03 -2.67
C TYR A 178 -3.48 13.36 -1.67
N TRP A 179 -3.43 14.56 -1.09
CA TRP A 179 -4.39 14.97 -0.07
C TRP A 179 -5.80 15.21 -0.63
N SER A 180 -5.91 15.59 -1.90
CA SER A 180 -7.19 15.66 -2.60
C SER A 180 -7.84 14.28 -2.72
N ALA A 181 -7.07 13.26 -3.12
CA ALA A 181 -7.56 11.88 -3.20
C ALA A 181 -8.00 11.34 -1.83
N VAL A 182 -7.23 11.63 -0.78
CA VAL A 182 -7.57 11.25 0.60
C VAL A 182 -8.85 11.96 1.04
N ALA A 183 -8.96 13.27 0.83
CA ALA A 183 -10.14 14.06 1.20
C ALA A 183 -11.40 13.57 0.48
N ASP A 184 -11.32 13.34 -0.83
CA ASP A 184 -12.42 12.82 -1.65
C ASP A 184 -12.87 11.44 -1.16
N PHE A 185 -11.93 10.55 -0.85
CA PHE A 185 -12.22 9.22 -0.34
C PHE A 185 -12.91 9.28 1.02
N VAL A 186 -12.35 10.07 1.95
CA VAL A 186 -12.93 10.25 3.29
C VAL A 186 -14.33 10.87 3.21
N GLY A 187 -14.54 11.84 2.31
CA GLY A 187 -15.85 12.43 2.03
C GLY A 187 -16.87 11.36 1.64
N ARG A 188 -16.54 10.55 0.61
CA ARG A 188 -17.41 9.46 0.16
C ARG A 188 -17.69 8.42 1.24
N VAL A 189 -16.71 8.09 2.08
CA VAL A 189 -16.89 7.11 3.16
C VAL A 189 -17.91 7.58 4.20
N LYS A 190 -18.01 8.89 4.46
CA LYS A 190 -19.00 9.46 5.39
C LYS A 190 -20.44 9.30 4.89
N ASP A 191 -20.64 9.29 3.59
CA ASP A 191 -21.96 9.19 2.96
C ASP A 191 -22.48 7.75 2.86
N LEU A 192 -21.64 6.77 3.23
CA LEU A 192 -22.04 5.37 3.16
C LEU A 192 -22.90 4.94 4.36
N PRO A 193 -23.80 3.96 4.19
CA PRO A 193 -24.58 3.41 5.29
C PRO A 193 -23.68 2.85 6.41
N PRO A 194 -24.17 2.84 7.66
CA PRO A 194 -23.44 2.27 8.79
C PRO A 194 -23.12 0.80 8.55
N VAL A 195 -21.99 0.35 9.11
CA VAL A 195 -21.57 -1.05 8.99
C VAL A 195 -22.58 -1.91 9.74
N PRO A 196 -23.11 -2.99 9.12
CA PRO A 196 -24.07 -3.85 9.80
C PRO A 196 -23.43 -4.50 11.03
N PRO A 197 -24.18 -4.64 12.14
CA PRO A 197 -23.66 -5.23 13.37
C PRO A 197 -23.25 -6.68 13.16
N ALA A 198 -22.34 -7.17 14.01
CA ALA A 198 -21.96 -8.57 14.01
C ALA A 198 -23.21 -9.43 14.24
N LYS A 199 -23.36 -10.50 13.45
CA LYS A 199 -24.40 -11.50 13.72
C LYS A 199 -24.03 -12.21 15.04
N ALA A 200 -24.93 -12.13 16.02
CA ALA A 200 -24.80 -12.79 17.31
C ALA A 200 -24.86 -14.31 17.19
#